data_AF-A0A254S544-F1
#
_entry.id   AF-A0A254S544-F1
#
_cell.length_a   1.000
_cell.length_b   1.000
_cell.length_c   1.000
_cell.angle_alpha   90.00
_cell.angle_beta   90.00
_cell.angle_gamma   90.00
#
_symmetry.space_group_name_H-M   'P 1'
#
loop_
_entity.id
_entity.type
_entity.pdbx_description
1 polymer ?
#
loop_
_entity_poly.entity_id
_entity_poly.type
_entity_poly.pdbx_seq_one_letter_code
_entity_poly.pdbx_strand_id
1 'polypeptide(L)'
;MKIILVIPAQPATLNQERQAVLLSCFRDGSLLLEGKDGKKPAQFYMSIKDNFPWSEFLKKMMVAWQLSDYSGVPNEFKPLKRIPQFVLDEILNETQENQLKVLAALRQQGYFGTLPQRKDK
;
A
#
# COMPACT_ATOMS: atom_id res chain seq x y z
N MET A 1 -9.73 -7.62 8.51
CA MET A 1 -10.23 -7.10 7.23
C MET A 1 -9.14 -7.20 6.16
N LYS A 2 -9.41 -7.78 4.97
CA LYS A 2 -8.43 -7.77 3.85
C LYS A 2 -8.64 -6.52 2.98
N ILE A 3 -7.56 -5.79 2.70
CA ILE A 3 -7.60 -4.62 1.81
C ILE A 3 -7.49 -5.11 0.36
N ILE A 4 -8.64 -5.41 -0.25
CA ILE A 4 -8.73 -5.74 -1.68
C ILE A 4 -8.90 -4.43 -2.46
N LEU A 5 -8.11 -4.26 -3.52
CA LEU A 5 -8.07 -3.11 -4.40
C LEU A 5 -8.40 -3.54 -5.83
N VAL A 6 -9.00 -2.64 -6.59
CA VAL A 6 -9.14 -2.79 -8.04
C VAL A 6 -7.92 -2.14 -8.70
N ILE A 7 -7.07 -2.95 -9.31
CA ILE A 7 -5.88 -2.50 -10.03
C ILE A 7 -6.25 -2.33 -11.50
N PRO A 8 -6.06 -1.13 -12.08
CA PRO A 8 -6.42 -0.87 -13.46
C PRO A 8 -5.60 -1.70 -14.44
N ALA A 9 -6.15 -1.91 -15.64
CA ALA A 9 -5.47 -2.59 -16.73
C ALA A 9 -4.22 -1.80 -17.18
N GLN A 10 -3.07 -2.46 -17.09
CA GLN A 10 -1.75 -1.91 -17.42
C GLN A 10 -0.71 -3.02 -17.63
N PRO A 11 0.51 -2.73 -18.13
CA PRO A 11 1.51 -3.76 -18.42
C PRO A 11 1.80 -4.71 -17.26
N ALA A 12 1.95 -4.21 -16.04
CA ALA A 12 2.16 -5.03 -14.84
C ALA A 12 1.04 -6.05 -14.54
N THR A 13 -0.16 -5.80 -15.07
CA THR A 13 -1.34 -6.66 -14.91
C THR A 13 -1.67 -7.50 -16.15
N LEU A 14 -0.76 -7.56 -17.13
CA LEU A 14 -1.00 -8.14 -18.46
C LEU A 14 -2.15 -7.43 -19.20
N ASN A 15 -2.28 -6.11 -19.02
CA ASN A 15 -3.33 -5.27 -19.59
C ASN A 15 -4.75 -5.73 -19.27
N GLN A 16 -4.96 -6.27 -18.06
CA GLN A 16 -6.28 -6.65 -17.56
C GLN A 16 -6.53 -6.02 -16.20
N GLU A 17 -7.77 -5.60 -15.94
CA GLU A 17 -8.16 -5.23 -14.59
C GLU A 17 -8.01 -6.44 -13.64
N ARG A 18 -7.44 -6.17 -12.46
CA ARG A 18 -7.19 -7.18 -11.42
C ARG A 18 -7.81 -6.75 -10.11
N GLN A 19 -8.37 -7.70 -9.37
CA GLN A 19 -8.60 -7.50 -7.93
C GLN A 19 -7.41 -8.05 -7.18
N ALA A 20 -6.75 -7.25 -6.35
CA ALA A 20 -5.53 -7.68 -5.68
C ALA A 20 -5.38 -7.10 -4.27
N VAL A 21 -4.59 -7.77 -3.45
CA VAL A 21 -4.13 -7.26 -2.15
C VAL A 21 -2.67 -6.84 -2.26
N LEU A 22 -2.29 -5.75 -1.59
CA LEU A 22 -0.89 -5.40 -1.45
C LEU A 22 -0.23 -6.35 -0.44
N LEU A 23 0.86 -6.99 -0.82
CA LEU A 23 1.63 -7.86 0.07
C LEU A 23 2.84 -7.14 0.67
N SER A 24 3.55 -6.35 -0.14
CA SER A 24 4.79 -5.68 0.27
C SER A 24 5.05 -4.42 -0.55
N CYS A 25 5.63 -3.42 0.11
CA CYS A 25 6.18 -2.21 -0.52
C CYS A 25 7.70 -2.18 -0.31
N PHE A 26 8.49 -2.09 -1.38
CA PHE A 26 9.95 -2.18 -1.31
C PHE A 26 10.62 -0.81 -1.32
N ARG A 27 11.90 -0.76 -0.93
CA ARG A 27 12.71 0.48 -0.93
C ARG A 27 12.84 1.15 -2.28
N ASP A 28 12.80 0.37 -3.36
CA ASP A 28 12.85 0.87 -4.74
C ASP A 28 11.49 1.43 -5.22
N GLY A 29 10.48 1.47 -4.33
CA GLY A 29 9.12 1.90 -4.62
C GLY A 29 8.29 0.88 -5.39
N SER A 30 8.84 -0.31 -5.67
CA SER A 30 8.06 -1.39 -6.26
C SER A 30 7.10 -2.00 -5.24
N LEU A 31 6.01 -2.56 -5.73
CA LEU A 31 4.96 -3.18 -4.95
C LEU A 31 4.83 -4.64 -5.38
N LEU A 32 4.67 -5.54 -4.41
CA LEU A 32 4.25 -6.93 -4.66
C LEU A 32 2.77 -7.06 -4.33
N LEU A 33 1.99 -7.53 -5.29
CA LEU A 33 0.57 -7.75 -5.13
C LEU A 33 0.21 -9.22 -5.33
N GLU A 34 -0.89 -9.62 -4.71
CA GLU A 34 -1.51 -10.92 -4.92
C GLU A 34 -2.94 -10.77 -5.40
N GLY A 35 -3.21 -11.29 -6.60
CA GLY A 35 -4.53 -11.35 -7.20
C GLY A 35 -5.50 -12.20 -6.39
N LYS A 36 -6.73 -11.72 -6.29
CA LYS A 36 -7.90 -12.37 -5.66
C LYS A 36 -9.01 -12.69 -6.68
N ASP A 37 -8.71 -12.50 -7.95
CA ASP A 37 -9.61 -12.68 -9.09
C ASP A 37 -9.49 -14.05 -9.78
N GLY A 38 -8.61 -14.94 -9.28
CA GLY A 38 -8.37 -16.25 -9.89
C GLY A 38 -7.58 -16.21 -11.21
N LYS A 39 -7.07 -15.05 -11.63
CA LYS A 39 -6.29 -14.90 -12.87
C LYS A 39 -4.80 -15.17 -12.63
N LYS A 40 -4.09 -15.57 -13.70
CA LYS A 40 -2.63 -15.75 -13.71
C LYS A 40 -1.92 -14.49 -14.26
N PRO A 41 -0.74 -14.12 -13.75
CA PRO A 41 -0.09 -14.68 -12.56
C PRO A 41 -0.84 -14.28 -11.28
N ALA A 42 -0.79 -15.16 -10.27
CA ALA A 42 -1.42 -14.93 -8.97
C ALA A 42 -0.69 -13.84 -8.17
N GLN A 43 0.63 -13.73 -8.34
CA GLN A 43 1.42 -12.64 -7.77
C GLN A 43 2.11 -11.88 -8.89
N PHE A 44 2.16 -10.56 -8.77
CA PHE A 44 2.78 -9.69 -9.76
C PHE A 44 3.39 -8.47 -9.08
N TYR A 45 4.42 -7.93 -9.72
CA TYR A 45 5.09 -6.72 -9.28
C TYR A 45 4.57 -5.51 -10.05
N MET A 46 4.44 -4.39 -9.34
CA MET A 46 4.23 -3.08 -9.94
C MET A 46 5.45 -2.21 -9.64
N SER A 47 5.91 -1.47 -10.64
CA SER A 47 6.95 -0.46 -10.51
C SER A 47 6.34 0.90 -10.14
N ILE A 48 7.19 1.90 -9.83
CA ILE A 48 6.74 3.28 -9.58
C ILE A 48 6.02 3.88 -10.81
N LYS A 49 6.30 3.36 -12.02
CA LYS A 49 5.66 3.83 -13.26
C LYS A 49 4.25 3.29 -13.45
N ASP A 50 3.89 2.23 -12.73
CA ASP A 50 2.57 1.62 -12.81
C ASP A 50 1.57 2.38 -11.91
N ASN A 51 0.32 2.42 -12.33
CA ASN A 51 -0.76 3.08 -11.64
C ASN A 51 -1.33 2.18 -10.52
N PHE A 52 -0.90 2.45 -9.28
CA PHE A 52 -1.46 1.83 -8.08
C PHE A 52 -2.50 2.76 -7.43
N PRO A 53 -3.68 2.27 -7.03
CA PRO A 53 -4.76 3.08 -6.46
C PRO A 53 -4.47 3.47 -5.00
N TRP A 54 -3.47 4.33 -4.79
CA TRP A 54 -3.02 4.76 -3.47
C TRP A 54 -4.16 5.37 -2.63
N SER A 55 -4.98 6.23 -3.21
CA SER A 55 -6.08 6.87 -2.47
C SER A 55 -7.07 5.87 -1.89
N GLU A 56 -7.40 4.79 -2.61
CA GLU A 56 -8.28 3.73 -2.10
C GLU A 56 -7.59 2.90 -1.01
N PHE A 57 -6.32 2.55 -1.23
CA PHE A 57 -5.51 1.83 -0.25
C PHE A 57 -5.41 2.59 1.07
N LEU A 58 -5.09 3.89 1.01
CA LEU A 58 -4.93 4.73 2.20
C LEU A 58 -6.21 4.85 3.00
N LYS A 59 -7.36 5.05 2.33
CA LYS A 59 -8.68 5.09 3.01
C LYS A 59 -8.94 3.80 3.79
N LYS A 60 -8.74 2.64 3.16
CA LYS A 60 -8.96 1.33 3.80
C LYS A 60 -7.94 1.05 4.91
N MET A 61 -6.68 1.45 4.71
CA MET A 61 -5.62 1.32 5.71
C MET A 61 -5.88 2.18 6.95
N MET A 62 -6.39 3.40 6.79
CA MET A 62 -6.73 4.25 7.93
C MET A 62 -7.88 3.70 8.76
N VAL A 63 -8.89 3.12 8.11
CA VAL A 63 -9.95 2.39 8.82
C VAL A 63 -9.34 1.24 9.64
N ALA A 64 -8.42 0.47 9.05
CA ALA A 64 -7.72 -0.58 9.77
C ALA A 64 -6.89 -0.05 10.95
N TRP A 65 -6.27 1.13 10.82
CA TRP A 65 -5.56 1.78 11.92
C TRP A 65 -6.49 2.22 13.06
N GLN A 66 -7.64 2.81 12.74
CA GLN A 66 -8.62 3.25 13.75
C GLN A 66 -9.23 2.05 14.50
N LEU A 67 -9.52 0.96 13.79
CA LEU A 67 -10.08 -0.26 14.36
C LEU A 67 -9.03 -1.16 15.05
N SER A 68 -7.74 -0.82 14.93
CA SER A 68 -6.62 -1.67 15.36
C SER A 68 -6.65 -3.10 14.77
N ASP A 69 -7.29 -3.29 13.60
CA ASP A 69 -7.34 -4.57 12.87
C ASP A 69 -6.35 -4.55 11.71
N TYR A 70 -5.14 -5.04 11.95
CA TYR A 70 -4.04 -5.04 10.97
C TYR A 70 -3.95 -6.32 10.14
N SER A 71 -4.95 -7.21 10.17
CA SER A 71 -4.89 -8.53 9.51
C SER A 71 -4.68 -8.46 7.99
N GLY A 72 -5.11 -7.38 7.34
CA GLY A 72 -4.92 -7.14 5.90
C GLY A 72 -4.05 -5.94 5.56
N VAL A 73 -3.34 -5.37 6.53
CA VAL A 73 -2.39 -4.27 6.31
C VAL A 73 -1.00 -4.88 6.10
N PRO A 74 -0.26 -4.52 5.05
CA PRO A 74 1.13 -4.98 4.88
C PRO A 74 2.01 -4.51 6.04
N ASN A 75 3.03 -5.29 6.39
CA ASN A 75 3.87 -5.00 7.56
C ASN A 75 4.54 -3.61 7.47
N GLU A 76 4.85 -3.15 6.26
CA GLU A 76 5.47 -1.85 5.99
C GLU A 76 4.57 -0.65 6.34
N PHE A 77 3.27 -0.89 6.52
CA PHE A 77 2.25 0.11 6.83
C PHE A 77 1.58 -0.15 8.19
N LYS A 78 2.04 -1.13 8.96
CA LYS A 78 1.59 -1.32 10.34
C LYS A 78 2.27 -0.30 11.25
N PRO A 79 1.51 0.51 12.00
CA PRO A 79 2.09 1.50 12.90
C PRO A 79 2.80 0.78 14.07
N LEU A 80 4.04 1.16 14.34
CA LEU A 80 4.82 0.69 15.50
C LEU A 80 4.48 1.47 16.77
N LYS A 81 3.90 2.66 16.60
CA LYS A 81 3.41 3.54 17.66
C LYS A 81 2.19 4.30 17.14
N ARG A 82 1.39 4.85 18.06
CA ARG A 82 0.16 5.59 17.73
C ARG A 82 0.44 6.71 16.72
N ILE A 83 -0.23 6.69 15.57
CA ILE A 83 -0.16 7.76 14.57
C ILE A 83 -0.75 9.05 15.16
N PRO A 84 -0.12 10.23 14.97
CA PRO A 84 -0.66 11.49 15.45
C PRO A 84 -2.04 11.77 14.89
N GLN A 85 -2.93 12.33 15.72
CA GLN A 85 -4.33 12.53 15.32
C GLN A 85 -4.48 13.46 14.13
N PHE A 86 -3.72 14.55 14.06
CA PHE A 86 -3.75 15.49 12.92
C PHE A 86 -3.46 14.81 11.58
N VAL A 87 -2.57 13.80 11.57
CA VAL A 87 -2.30 13.01 10.36
C VAL A 87 -3.54 12.21 9.98
N LEU A 88 -4.21 11.58 10.94
CA LEU A 88 -5.41 10.79 10.68
C LEU A 88 -6.56 11.65 10.15
N ASP A 89 -6.64 12.91 10.57
CA ASP A 89 -7.72 13.81 10.20
C ASP A 89 -7.48 14.46 8.83
N GLU A 90 -6.22 14.74 8.47
CA GLU A 90 -5.88 15.56 7.30
C GLU A 90 -5.35 14.78 6.10
N ILE A 91 -4.72 13.61 6.30
CA ILE A 91 -3.99 12.91 5.23
C ILE A 91 -4.88 12.58 4.01
N LEU A 92 -6.17 12.30 4.20
CA LEU A 92 -7.08 12.00 3.10
C LEU A 92 -7.49 13.22 2.26
N ASN A 93 -7.29 14.43 2.78
CA ASN A 93 -7.59 15.68 2.09
C ASN A 93 -6.42 16.16 1.22
N GLU A 94 -5.24 15.57 1.40
CA GLU A 94 -4.02 15.88 0.66
C GLU A 94 -3.99 15.25 -0.74
N THR A 95 -3.12 15.78 -1.60
CA THR A 95 -2.81 15.14 -2.89
C THR A 95 -2.13 13.79 -2.68
N GLN A 96 -2.24 12.87 -3.64
CA GLN A 96 -1.58 11.57 -3.55
C GLN A 96 -0.06 11.70 -3.31
N GLU A 97 0.61 12.65 -3.96
CA GLU A 97 2.04 12.89 -3.76
C GLU A 97 2.33 13.29 -2.30
N ASN A 98 1.55 14.21 -1.75
CA ASN A 98 1.69 14.64 -0.36
C ASN A 98 1.38 13.52 0.63
N GLN A 99 0.36 12.70 0.36
CA GLN A 99 0.05 11.51 1.16
C GLN A 99 1.25 10.58 1.28
N LEU A 100 1.91 10.28 0.16
CA LEU A 100 3.10 9.44 0.14
C LEU A 100 4.29 10.08 0.87
N LYS A 101 4.47 11.40 0.74
CA LYS A 101 5.49 12.15 1.51
C LYS A 101 5.23 12.08 3.01
N VAL A 102 3.98 12.23 3.46
CA VAL A 102 3.60 12.12 4.87
C VAL A 102 3.93 10.72 5.39
N LEU A 103 3.59 9.66 4.65
CA LEU A 103 3.95 8.29 5.02
C LEU A 103 5.47 8.06 5.08
N ALA A 104 6.23 8.67 4.17
CA ALA A 104 7.68 8.61 4.19
C ALA A 104 8.27 9.32 5.42
N ALA A 105 7.76 10.51 5.76
CA ALA A 105 8.17 11.27 6.94
C ALA A 105 7.85 10.52 8.24
N LEU A 106 6.65 9.92 8.35
CA LEU A 106 6.27 9.08 9.47
C LEU A 106 7.22 7.88 9.64
N ARG A 107 7.63 7.26 8.54
CA ARG A 107 8.61 6.17 8.57
C ARG A 107 9.98 6.64 9.07
N GLN A 108 10.47 7.79 8.61
CA GLN A 108 11.72 8.39 9.10
C GLN A 108 11.66 8.70 10.61
N GLN A 109 10.49 9.09 11.11
CA GLN A 109 10.25 9.33 12.53
C GLN A 109 9.98 8.03 13.34
N GLY A 110 10.10 6.85 12.72
CA GLY A 110 9.95 5.55 13.37
C GLY A 110 8.50 5.13 13.66
N TYR A 111 7.50 5.70 12.98
CA TYR A 111 6.11 5.25 13.09
C TYR A 111 5.86 3.95 12.31
N PHE A 112 6.67 3.65 11.30
CA PHE A 112 6.57 2.44 10.49
C PHE A 112 7.91 1.69 10.46
N GLY A 113 7.85 0.39 10.17
CA GLY A 113 9.03 -0.42 9.91
C GLY A 113 9.81 0.05 8.69
N THR A 114 11.07 -0.37 8.59
CA THR A 114 11.87 -0.13 7.38
C THR A 114 11.30 -0.93 6.21
N LEU A 115 11.39 -0.35 5.01
CA LEU A 115 10.99 -1.06 3.81
C LEU A 115 12.00 -2.18 3.52
N PRO A 116 11.55 -3.39 3.13
CA PRO A 116 12.44 -4.45 2.69
C PRO A 116 13.18 -4.06 1.40
N GLN A 117 14.37 -4.61 1.22
CA GLN A 117 15.00 -4.63 -0.11
C GLN A 117 14.29 -5.67 -0.97
N ARG A 118 14.06 -5.31 -2.24
CA ARG A 118 13.63 -6.30 -3.21
C ARG A 118 14.77 -7.29 -3.40
N LYS A 119 14.49 -8.58 -3.21
CA LYS A 119 15.44 -9.63 -3.59
C LYS A 119 15.26 -9.84 -5.09
N ASP A 120 16.21 -9.38 -5.88
CA ASP A 120 16.32 -9.79 -7.26
C ASP A 120 16.58 -11.30 -7.27
N LYS A 121 15.61 -12.06 -7.73
CA LYS A 121 15.78 -13.48 -8.06
C LYS A 121 15.98 -13.59 -9.56
#